data_AF-A0A950FQL4-F1
#
_entry.id   AF-A0A950FQL4-F1
#
_cell.length_a   1.000
_cell.length_b   1.000
_cell.length_c   1.000
_cell.angle_alpha   90.00
_cell.angle_beta   90.00
_cell.angle_gamma   90.00
#
_symmetry.space_group_name_H-M   'P 1'
#
loop_
_entity.id
_entity.type
_entity.pdbx_description
1 polymer ?
#
loop_
_entity_poly.entity_id
_entity_poly.type
_entity_poly.pdbx_seq_one_letter_code
_entity_poly.pdbx_strand_id
1 'polypeptide(L)'
;MISAYSGIRLESGIVRESQYEHTQSRIGATPWDRPDLYIENSGLFGIKHITTPYLTIHNDMDGAVPQFQGIEFITAMRRLGKEAYLFSFDGEEHGLRDREHQKYWTVHLDEWFDYWLKGAPRPAWMNGVDYLHRGERNVRPLYGESD
;
A
#
# COMPACT_ATOMS: atom_id res chain seq x y z
N MET A 1 6.25 10.57 5.25
CA MET A 1 6.14 11.33 6.52
C MET A 1 6.59 12.77 6.31
N ILE A 2 7.86 13.04 6.03
CA ILE A 2 8.35 14.40 5.77
C ILE A 2 7.71 15.01 4.50
N SER A 3 7.76 14.31 3.37
CA SER A 3 7.14 14.74 2.10
C SER A 3 5.62 14.91 2.17
N ALA A 4 4.97 14.28 3.15
CA ALA A 4 3.52 14.33 3.34
C ALA A 4 3.08 15.36 4.38
N TYR A 5 4.01 15.87 5.21
CA TYR A 5 3.71 16.74 6.35
C TYR A 5 3.01 18.04 5.94
N SER A 6 3.61 18.78 5.00
CA SER A 6 3.02 19.99 4.42
C SER A 6 2.14 19.70 3.20
N GLY A 7 1.68 18.46 3.05
CA GLY A 7 0.77 18.06 1.98
C GLY A 7 -0.68 18.50 2.26
N ILE A 8 -1.50 18.48 1.22
CA ILE A 8 -2.95 18.71 1.30
C ILE A 8 -3.66 17.39 1.04
N ARG A 9 -4.72 17.10 1.80
CA ARG A 9 -5.68 16.04 1.45
C ARG A 9 -6.50 16.49 0.25
N LEU A 10 -6.34 15.84 -0.90
CA LEU A 10 -6.95 16.28 -2.16
C LEU A 10 -8.48 16.18 -2.15
N GLU A 11 -9.03 15.28 -1.34
CA GLU A 11 -10.48 15.13 -1.14
C GLU A 11 -11.10 16.30 -0.35
N SER A 12 -10.39 16.84 0.65
CA SER A 12 -10.97 17.78 1.63
C SER A 12 -10.34 19.16 1.66
N GLY A 13 -9.18 19.35 1.02
CA GLY A 13 -8.42 20.60 1.06
C GLY A 13 -7.68 20.85 2.39
N ILE A 14 -7.70 19.90 3.32
CA ILE A 14 -7.10 20.07 4.65
C ILE A 14 -5.58 19.86 4.58
N VAL A 15 -4.82 20.82 5.10
CA VAL A 15 -3.37 20.68 5.32
C VAL A 15 -3.07 19.62 6.40
N ARG A 16 -2.04 18.83 6.17
CA ARG A 16 -1.79 17.61 6.96
C ARG A 16 -0.99 17.83 8.24
N GLU A 17 -0.52 19.04 8.53
CA GLU A 17 0.35 19.34 9.68
C GLU A 17 -0.28 18.88 11.02
N SER A 18 -1.55 19.23 11.26
CA SER A 18 -2.29 18.80 12.46
C SER A 18 -2.48 17.27 12.53
N GLN A 19 -2.48 16.57 11.39
CA GLN A 19 -2.47 15.11 11.36
C GLN A 19 -1.24 14.53 12.05
N TYR A 20 -0.09 15.14 11.77
CA TYR A 20 1.20 14.69 12.27
C TYR A 20 1.46 15.19 13.69
N GLU A 21 1.16 16.44 13.98
CA GLU A 21 1.48 17.06 15.27
C GLU A 21 0.51 16.63 16.38
N HIS A 22 -0.79 16.58 16.12
CA HIS A 22 -1.80 16.52 17.18
C HIS A 22 -2.74 15.32 17.11
N THR A 23 -3.05 14.79 15.93
CA THR A 23 -4.18 13.83 15.80
C THR A 23 -3.74 12.39 15.54
N GLN A 24 -3.55 11.95 14.29
CA GLN A 24 -3.28 10.54 13.99
C GLN A 24 -1.88 10.10 14.43
N SER A 25 -0.85 10.89 14.12
CA SER A 25 0.55 10.52 14.42
C SER A 25 1.01 10.99 15.80
N ARG A 26 0.48 12.12 16.31
CA ARG A 26 0.80 12.68 17.64
C ARG A 26 2.31 12.84 17.89
N ILE A 27 3.06 13.26 16.88
CA ILE A 27 4.52 13.49 16.98
C ILE A 27 4.82 14.65 17.93
N GLY A 28 3.92 15.63 18.02
CA GLY A 28 4.00 16.73 18.99
C GLY A 28 5.02 17.82 18.69
N ALA A 29 5.66 17.78 17.52
CA ALA A 29 6.62 18.78 17.07
C ALA A 29 6.62 18.88 15.55
N THR A 30 7.09 20.00 15.00
CA THR A 30 7.30 20.15 13.55
C THR A 30 8.54 19.34 13.12
N PRO A 31 8.63 18.94 11.84
CA PRO A 31 9.83 18.28 11.34
C PRO A 31 11.06 19.19 11.30
N TRP A 32 10.89 20.52 11.47
CA TRP A 32 12.00 21.47 11.49
C TRP A 32 12.61 21.58 12.88
N ASP A 33 11.79 21.42 13.93
CA ASP A 33 12.25 21.43 15.31
C ASP A 33 12.76 20.06 15.76
N ARG A 34 12.08 18.99 15.34
CA ARG A 34 12.39 17.59 15.72
C ARG A 34 12.44 16.66 14.49
N PRO A 35 13.35 16.88 13.55
CA PRO A 35 13.47 16.04 12.34
C PRO A 35 13.73 14.56 12.68
N ASP A 36 14.40 14.30 13.81
CA ASP A 36 14.68 12.97 14.33
C ASP A 36 13.40 12.14 14.52
N LEU A 37 12.35 12.74 15.09
CA LEU A 37 11.08 12.05 15.34
C LEU A 37 10.37 11.63 14.03
N TYR A 38 10.49 12.45 12.98
CA TYR A 38 9.87 12.14 11.68
C TYR A 38 10.63 11.06 10.93
N ILE A 39 11.95 11.00 11.07
CA ILE A 39 12.79 9.94 10.51
C ILE A 39 12.52 8.63 11.26
N GLU A 40 12.49 8.66 12.60
CA GLU A 40 12.23 7.49 13.44
C GLU A 40 10.88 6.84 13.13
N ASN A 41 9.84 7.65 12.91
CA ASN A 41 8.49 7.18 12.58
C ASN A 41 8.27 6.94 11.08
N SER A 42 9.30 7.07 10.23
CA SER A 42 9.16 6.85 8.80
C SER A 42 9.48 5.41 8.41
N GLY A 43 8.44 4.69 7.97
CA GLY A 43 8.61 3.34 7.43
C GLY A 43 9.64 3.26 6.29
N LEU A 44 9.73 4.30 5.44
CA LEU A 44 10.69 4.37 4.32
C LEU A 44 12.15 4.28 4.80
N PHE A 45 12.51 5.00 5.87
CA PHE A 45 13.85 4.93 6.45
C PHE A 45 14.12 3.62 7.20
N GLY A 46 13.06 2.92 7.62
CA GLY A 46 13.13 1.61 8.26
C GLY A 46 13.25 0.42 7.30
N ILE A 47 13.09 0.61 5.99
CA ILE A 47 12.98 -0.48 5.00
C ILE A 47 14.11 -1.50 5.11
N LYS A 48 15.36 -1.06 5.34
CA LYS A 48 16.51 -1.98 5.45
C LYS A 48 16.32 -3.07 6.50
N HIS A 49 15.58 -2.79 7.56
CA HIS A 49 15.30 -3.69 8.67
C HIS A 49 14.18 -4.71 8.40
N ILE A 50 13.40 -4.55 7.32
CA ILE A 50 12.32 -5.47 6.99
C ILE A 50 12.90 -6.81 6.52
N THR A 51 12.62 -7.89 7.24
CA THR A 51 13.09 -9.25 6.90
C THR A 51 11.95 -10.17 6.44
N THR A 52 10.74 -9.64 6.32
CA THR A 52 9.56 -10.38 5.90
C THR A 52 9.08 -9.91 4.52
N PRO A 53 8.40 -10.78 3.76
CA PRO A 53 7.69 -10.38 2.55
C PRO A 53 6.67 -9.27 2.83
N TYR A 54 6.45 -8.38 1.87
CA TYR A 54 5.54 -7.23 2.01
C TYR A 54 4.47 -7.21 0.92
N LEU A 55 3.21 -7.07 1.32
CA LEU A 55 2.07 -6.92 0.42
C LEU A 55 1.30 -5.67 0.86
N THR A 56 1.00 -4.78 -0.08
CA THR A 56 0.24 -3.55 0.20
C THR A 56 -0.71 -3.17 -0.92
N ILE A 57 -1.63 -2.27 -0.59
CA ILE A 57 -2.56 -1.62 -1.50
C ILE A 57 -2.39 -0.10 -1.42
N HIS A 58 -2.27 0.57 -2.57
CA HIS A 58 -2.37 2.01 -2.71
C HIS A 58 -3.07 2.33 -4.04
N ASN A 59 -4.26 2.93 -3.96
CA ASN A 59 -5.07 3.21 -5.13
C ASN A 59 -4.70 4.55 -5.78
N ASP A 60 -5.03 4.70 -7.06
CA ASP A 60 -4.63 5.86 -7.87
C ASP A 60 -5.39 7.15 -7.52
N MET A 61 -6.63 7.03 -7.03
CA MET A 61 -7.49 8.15 -6.64
C MET A 61 -7.52 8.39 -5.13
N ASP A 62 -6.61 7.79 -4.34
CA ASP A 62 -6.52 8.04 -2.90
C ASP A 62 -6.09 9.49 -2.61
N GLY A 63 -7.04 10.33 -2.21
CA GLY A 63 -6.80 11.73 -1.87
C GLY A 63 -6.35 11.95 -0.43
N ALA A 64 -6.30 10.91 0.39
CA ALA A 64 -5.81 10.95 1.77
C ALA A 64 -4.32 10.57 1.87
N VAL A 65 -3.92 9.51 1.18
CA VAL A 65 -2.54 9.00 1.11
C VAL A 65 -2.17 8.78 -0.36
N PRO A 66 -1.44 9.73 -0.97
CA PRO A 66 -1.12 9.67 -2.40
C PRO A 66 -0.45 8.35 -2.80
N GLN A 67 -0.90 7.77 -3.91
CA GLN A 67 -0.42 6.50 -4.47
C GLN A 67 1.11 6.40 -4.54
N PHE A 68 1.77 7.51 -4.85
CA PHE A 68 3.22 7.61 -4.95
C PHE A 68 3.96 7.20 -3.67
N GLN A 69 3.37 7.36 -2.49
CA GLN A 69 3.99 6.87 -1.25
C GLN A 69 4.13 5.34 -1.26
N GLY A 70 3.14 4.62 -1.81
CA GLY A 70 3.21 3.18 -2.03
C GLY A 70 4.24 2.80 -3.08
N ILE A 71 4.30 3.55 -4.19
CA ILE A 71 5.28 3.34 -5.29
C ILE A 71 6.72 3.54 -4.78
N GLU A 72 7.00 4.58 -4.01
CA GLU A 72 8.31 4.82 -3.39
C GLU A 72 8.71 3.66 -2.46
N PHE A 73 7.77 3.18 -1.64
CA PHE A 73 8.04 2.10 -0.70
C PHE A 73 8.32 0.76 -1.40
N ILE A 74 7.48 0.38 -2.38
CA ILE A 74 7.63 -0.89 -3.10
C ILE A 74 8.92 -0.93 -3.93
N THR A 75 9.26 0.19 -4.60
CA THR A 75 10.47 0.28 -5.40
C THR A 75 11.72 0.24 -4.53
N ALA A 76 11.71 0.89 -3.36
CA ALA A 76 12.80 0.81 -2.38
C ALA A 76 12.98 -0.61 -1.80
N MET A 77 11.88 -1.29 -1.44
CA MET A 77 11.91 -2.71 -1.02
C MET A 77 12.57 -3.59 -2.08
N ARG A 78 12.09 -3.51 -3.33
CA ARG A 78 12.64 -4.28 -4.46
C ARG A 78 14.09 -3.94 -4.77
N ARG A 79 14.48 -2.66 -4.67
CA ARG A 79 15.87 -2.21 -4.85
C ARG A 79 16.83 -2.87 -3.86
N LEU A 80 16.35 -3.18 -2.66
CA LEU A 80 17.11 -3.88 -1.62
C LEU A 80 16.95 -5.41 -1.68
N GLY A 81 16.43 -5.95 -2.78
CA GLY A 81 16.25 -7.39 -2.98
C GLY A 81 15.19 -8.02 -2.08
N LYS A 82 14.28 -7.21 -1.51
CA LYS A 82 13.22 -7.70 -0.63
C LYS A 82 11.99 -8.08 -1.46
N GLU A 83 11.37 -9.19 -1.08
CA GLU A 83 10.14 -9.66 -1.73
C GLU A 83 8.97 -8.76 -1.36
N ALA A 84 8.39 -8.10 -2.36
CA ALA A 84 7.35 -7.12 -2.13
C ALA A 84 6.39 -6.94 -3.32
N TYR A 85 5.12 -6.63 -3.00
CA TYR A 85 4.01 -6.52 -3.93
C TYR A 85 3.15 -5.29 -3.62
N LEU A 86 2.71 -4.60 -4.67
CA LEU A 86 1.80 -3.47 -4.61
C LEU A 86 0.60 -3.78 -5.50
N PHE A 87 -0.59 -3.68 -4.94
CA PHE A 87 -1.84 -3.61 -5.67
C PHE A 87 -2.30 -2.15 -5.74
N SER A 88 -2.83 -1.77 -6.90
CA SER A 88 -3.50 -0.50 -7.13
C SER A 88 -4.73 -0.77 -7.94
N PHE A 89 -5.86 -0.22 -7.53
CA PHE A 89 -7.13 -0.38 -8.22
C PHE A 89 -7.51 0.97 -8.83
N ASP A 90 -7.69 0.97 -10.15
CA ASP A 90 -7.95 2.18 -10.92
C ASP A 90 -9.34 2.73 -10.54
N GLY A 91 -9.39 4.02 -10.21
CA GLY A 91 -10.61 4.72 -9.80
C GLY A 91 -11.02 4.53 -8.33
N GLU A 92 -10.24 3.82 -7.52
CA GLU A 92 -10.51 3.62 -6.09
C GLU A 92 -9.83 4.70 -5.23
N GLU A 93 -10.50 5.11 -4.15
CA GLU A 93 -10.01 6.15 -3.23
C GLU A 93 -9.27 5.51 -2.03
N HIS A 94 -9.38 6.10 -0.82
CA HIS A 94 -8.75 5.67 0.43
C HIS A 94 -9.23 4.31 1.00
N GLY A 95 -9.88 3.50 0.19
CA GLY A 95 -10.36 2.16 0.50
C GLY A 95 -11.24 1.63 -0.62
N LEU A 96 -11.26 0.30 -0.80
CA LEU A 96 -12.01 -0.33 -1.88
C LEU A 96 -13.52 -0.22 -1.67
N ARG A 97 -14.23 0.35 -2.65
CA ARG A 97 -15.69 0.48 -2.67
C ARG A 97 -16.34 -0.42 -3.71
N ASP A 98 -15.72 -0.59 -4.87
CA ASP A 98 -16.22 -1.49 -5.89
C ASP A 98 -16.16 -2.95 -5.42
N ARG A 99 -17.24 -3.70 -5.66
CA ARG A 99 -17.36 -5.06 -5.14
C ARG A 99 -16.44 -6.04 -5.85
N GLU A 100 -16.19 -5.84 -7.13
CA GLU A 100 -15.28 -6.69 -7.91
C GLU A 100 -13.83 -6.43 -7.48
N HIS A 101 -13.45 -5.17 -7.21
CA HIS A 101 -12.15 -4.85 -6.62
C HIS A 101 -11.96 -5.47 -5.24
N GLN A 102 -12.98 -5.40 -4.36
CA GLN A 102 -12.94 -6.05 -3.05
C GLN A 102 -12.76 -7.56 -3.15
N LYS A 103 -13.49 -8.23 -4.05
CA LYS A 103 -13.34 -9.68 -4.32
C LYS A 103 -11.94 -10.02 -4.82
N TYR A 104 -11.46 -9.26 -5.82
CA TYR A 104 -10.13 -9.44 -6.37
C TYR A 104 -9.06 -9.30 -5.29
N TRP A 105 -9.12 -8.25 -4.49
CA TRP A 105 -8.20 -8.04 -3.38
C TRP A 105 -8.26 -9.18 -2.36
N THR A 106 -9.46 -9.58 -1.95
CA THR A 106 -9.66 -10.65 -0.95
C THR A 106 -9.02 -11.96 -1.39
N VAL A 107 -9.23 -12.38 -2.64
CA VAL A 107 -8.60 -13.59 -3.19
C VAL A 107 -7.07 -13.52 -3.13
N HIS A 108 -6.47 -12.41 -3.56
CA HIS A 108 -5.01 -12.30 -3.56
C HIS A 108 -4.42 -12.19 -2.15
N LEU A 109 -5.16 -11.56 -1.22
CA LEU A 109 -4.78 -11.50 0.18
C LEU A 109 -4.86 -12.88 0.85
N ASP A 110 -5.90 -13.66 0.56
CA ASP A 110 -6.05 -15.02 1.07
C ASP A 110 -4.94 -15.92 0.54
N GLU A 111 -4.66 -15.89 -0.77
CA GLU A 111 -3.57 -16.66 -1.36
C GLU A 111 -2.19 -16.28 -0.83
N TRP A 112 -1.97 -15.00 -0.54
CA TRP A 112 -0.76 -14.52 0.10
C TRP A 112 -0.56 -15.18 1.46
N PHE A 113 -1.59 -15.16 2.31
CA PHE A 113 -1.52 -15.80 3.62
C PHE A 113 -1.47 -17.33 3.52
N ASP A 114 -2.18 -17.93 2.57
CA ASP A 114 -2.16 -19.38 2.36
C ASP A 114 -0.75 -19.86 1.99
N TYR A 115 -0.04 -19.13 1.12
CA TYR A 115 1.35 -19.42 0.78
C TYR A 115 2.27 -19.28 1.99
N TRP A 116 2.25 -18.12 2.67
CA TRP A 116 3.21 -17.83 3.74
C TRP A 116 2.92 -18.53 5.07
N LEU A 117 1.65 -18.81 5.38
CA LEU A 117 1.20 -19.27 6.69
C LEU A 117 0.59 -20.68 6.68
N LYS A 118 0.14 -21.19 5.53
CA LYS A 118 -0.52 -22.51 5.43
C LYS A 118 0.21 -23.52 4.55
N GLY A 119 1.32 -23.14 3.92
CA GLY A 119 2.10 -24.03 3.06
C GLY A 119 1.43 -24.36 1.73
N ALA A 120 0.47 -23.54 1.29
CA ALA A 120 -0.09 -23.66 -0.05
C ALA A 120 0.99 -23.41 -1.12
N PRO A 121 0.79 -23.87 -2.37
CA PRO A 121 1.70 -23.52 -3.47
C PRO A 121 1.77 -22.00 -3.69
N ARG A 122 2.94 -21.51 -4.12
CA ARG A 122 3.11 -20.09 -4.49
C ARG A 122 2.16 -19.74 -5.64
N PRO A 123 1.23 -18.78 -5.48
CA PRO A 123 0.31 -18.40 -6.53
C PRO A 123 1.07 -17.71 -7.68
N ALA A 124 0.63 -17.93 -8.92
CA ALA A 124 1.36 -17.50 -10.12
C ALA A 124 1.63 -15.98 -10.18
N TRP A 125 0.69 -15.17 -9.70
CA TRP A 125 0.83 -13.70 -9.69
C TRP A 125 2.01 -13.21 -8.83
N MET A 126 2.46 -13.99 -7.85
CA MET A 126 3.62 -13.67 -7.02
C MET A 126 4.95 -13.77 -7.78
N ASN A 127 4.95 -14.29 -9.01
CA ASN A 127 6.12 -14.27 -9.89
C ASN A 127 6.23 -12.98 -10.72
N GLY A 128 5.27 -12.06 -10.55
CA GLY A 128 5.13 -10.85 -11.35
C GLY A 128 3.99 -10.96 -12.35
N VAL A 129 3.34 -9.83 -12.58
CA VAL A 129 2.30 -9.66 -13.60
C VAL A 129 2.80 -8.59 -14.56
N ASP A 130 2.73 -8.87 -15.85
CA ASP A 130 3.06 -7.86 -16.86
C ASP A 130 2.13 -6.67 -16.69
N TYR A 131 2.68 -5.45 -16.77
CA TYR A 131 1.90 -4.25 -16.57
C TYR A 131 0.72 -4.12 -17.54
N LEU A 132 0.88 -4.56 -18.79
CA LEU A 132 -0.17 -4.52 -19.81
C LEU A 132 -1.27 -5.56 -19.57
N HIS A 133 -0.96 -6.62 -18.85
CA HIS A 133 -1.87 -7.73 -18.54
C HIS A 133 -2.38 -7.71 -17.09
N ARG A 134 -2.17 -6.60 -16.38
CA ARG A 134 -2.65 -6.43 -15.00
C ARG A 134 -4.18 -6.46 -14.95
N GLY A 135 -4.73 -7.10 -13.92
CA GLY A 135 -6.18 -7.17 -13.71
C GLY A 135 -6.93 -8.21 -14.58
N GLU A 136 -6.28 -8.86 -15.55
CA GLU A 136 -6.94 -9.84 -16.44
C GLU A 136 -7.34 -11.15 -15.73
N ARG A 137 -6.76 -11.43 -14.56
CA ARG A 137 -7.06 -12.65 -13.81
C ARG A 137 -8.53 -12.68 -13.38
N ASN A 138 -9.30 -13.60 -13.92
CA ASN A 138 -10.67 -13.82 -13.47
C ASN A 138 -10.72 -14.55 -12.12
N VAL A 139 -11.31 -13.90 -11.11
CA VAL A 139 -11.50 -14.45 -9.76
C VAL A 139 -12.96 -14.85 -9.46
N ARG A 140 -13.90 -14.56 -10.37
CA ARG A 140 -15.34 -14.83 -10.18
C ARG A 140 -15.67 -16.30 -9.89
N PRO A 141 -15.01 -17.29 -10.52
CA PRO A 141 -15.28 -18.69 -10.20
C PRO A 141 -15.04 -19.05 -8.73
N LEU A 142 -14.16 -18.34 -8.02
CA LEU A 142 -13.90 -18.56 -6.58
C LEU A 142 -15.05 -18.09 -5.69
N TYR A 143 -15.97 -17.30 -6.24
CA TYR A 143 -17.20 -16.86 -5.58
C TYR A 143 -18.45 -17.60 -6.10
N GLY A 144 -18.28 -18.65 -6.92
CA GLY A 144 -19.38 -19.41 -7.51
C GLY A 144 -20.13 -18.67 -8.62
N GLU A 145 -19.50 -17.64 -9.20
CA GLU A 145 -20.04 -16.83 -10.29
C GLU A 145 -19.49 -17.35 -11.64
N SER A 146 -20.32 -17.30 -12.69
CA SER A 146 -19.89 -17.55 -14.07
C SER A 146 -19.36 -16.28 -14.73
N ASP A 147 -18.60 -16.46 -15.81
CA ASP A 147 -18.01 -15.37 -16.60
C ASP A 147 -19.05 -14.42 -17.21
#